data_AF-A0ABD3FZY2-F1
#
_entry.id   AF-A0ABD3FZY2-F1
#
_cell.length_a   1.000
_cell.length_b   1.000
_cell.length_c   1.000
_cell.angle_alpha   90.00
_cell.angle_beta   90.00
_cell.angle_gamma   90.00
#
_symmetry.space_group_name_H-M   'P 1'
#
loop_
_entity.id
_entity.type
_entity.pdbx_description
1 polymer ?
#
loop_
_entity_poly.entity_id
_entity_poly.type
_entity_poly.pdbx_seq_one_letter_code
_entity_poly.pdbx_strand_id
1 'polypeptide(L)'
;MGKNRHSKDRLFVTQTEHKYLYGGKKQEIRRAYKRLPFNCCSITLCPFTNPVCTREGHLFDLEAVVPYVKEHQINPVTGKSLSLKELTQLHFSKNSQGEYFCPVTYKVFTDNTKIAAIATTGNVFCYEAVEELNIKPKNWTDLISGAKFKRKDVIVLQDPQDFSNREIENFEHLRRAKASENSASSSTAARNIRTNAATDRILQELESKRAVQKELAEKIKLGSDGVSEKDKIVASLTHHKLSKEEEAATNKTASSGKLQYSQFTAGECSSSFTSSVRAPVTKNAMAVASEQEMLERRWKTVRKLKKKGLVRLETTLGDINLEVDCDFVPQTADNFMSLCQNKYYDGVLFHRIIKGFMMQGGDPTGTGRGGQSIWKKPFRDEIDSRLSHDARGVLSMANSGPGTNNSQFFITFKACTHLDKKHAVFGRVVGGMDVLDLVERVETGVDDRPIEDVCITRAQVFANPFQEYEEAQEQGLDAVQVAKEKAARETKHEVRGAVLKVGGKWVAYDDLGELDVASIPTHETSKDENVGKYLKAKSDSSVKKRSLEPAVPTAIDSKKKSKKQAPGTFGNFAGW
;
A
#
# COMPACT_ATOMS: atom_id res chain seq x y z
N MET A 1 7.69 -38.70 -0.65
CA MET A 1 8.40 -39.44 -1.71
C MET A 1 7.65 -39.29 -3.02
N GLY A 2 8.22 -38.61 -4.02
CA GLY A 2 7.58 -38.41 -5.32
C GLY A 2 7.91 -39.50 -6.33
N LYS A 3 7.01 -40.48 -6.50
CA LYS A 3 7.08 -41.45 -7.62
C LYS A 3 6.36 -40.85 -8.84
N ASN A 4 7.10 -40.13 -9.70
CA ASN A 4 6.77 -39.86 -11.11
C ASN A 4 7.89 -39.03 -11.81
N ARG A 5 9.13 -39.51 -11.75
CA ARG A 5 10.22 -39.10 -12.67
C ARG A 5 10.67 -40.30 -13.51
N HIS A 6 9.79 -40.77 -14.39
CA HIS A 6 10.21 -41.65 -15.49
C HIS A 6 10.48 -40.84 -16.76
N SER A 7 11.48 -41.31 -17.50
CA SER A 7 12.18 -40.70 -18.64
C SER A 7 11.31 -39.91 -19.63
N LYS A 8 11.71 -38.67 -19.91
CA LYS A 8 11.31 -37.94 -21.13
C LYS A 8 12.23 -38.19 -22.33
N ASP A 9 13.35 -38.90 -22.15
CA ASP A 9 14.16 -39.39 -23.27
C ASP A 9 13.41 -40.52 -23.99
N ARG A 10 12.89 -40.18 -25.17
CA ARG A 10 12.36 -41.12 -26.16
C ARG A 10 12.90 -40.70 -27.52
N LEU A 11 13.30 -41.67 -28.33
CA LEU A 11 13.87 -41.48 -29.69
C LEU A 11 12.84 -40.99 -30.73
N PHE A 12 11.62 -40.64 -30.32
CA PHE A 12 10.56 -40.12 -31.18
C PHE A 12 9.82 -38.98 -30.50
N VAL A 13 9.45 -37.96 -31.29
CA VAL A 13 8.62 -36.84 -30.84
C VAL A 13 7.16 -37.22 -31.05
N THR A 14 6.31 -37.09 -30.03
CA THR A 14 4.87 -37.35 -30.21
C THR A 14 4.22 -36.26 -31.07
N GLN A 15 3.11 -36.58 -31.75
CA GLN A 15 2.36 -35.61 -32.57
C GLN A 15 1.98 -34.34 -31.77
N THR A 16 1.69 -34.50 -30.48
CA THR A 16 1.42 -33.42 -29.53
C THR A 16 2.66 -32.56 -29.26
N GLU A 17 3.81 -33.17 -28.97
CA GLU A 17 5.08 -32.46 -28.76
C GLU A 17 5.56 -31.75 -30.04
N HIS A 18 5.36 -32.35 -31.21
CA HIS A 18 5.67 -31.72 -32.50
C HIS A 18 4.77 -30.49 -32.76
N LYS A 19 3.47 -30.60 -32.44
CA LYS A 19 2.49 -29.51 -32.62
C LYS A 19 2.73 -28.31 -31.69
N TYR A 20 3.14 -28.54 -30.44
CA TYR A 20 3.20 -27.49 -29.41
C TYR A 20 4.62 -27.06 -29.01
N LEU A 21 5.63 -27.93 -29.05
CA LEU A 21 7.00 -27.62 -28.63
C LEU A 21 7.98 -27.46 -29.81
N TYR A 22 8.02 -28.41 -30.75
CA TYR A 22 9.25 -28.62 -31.55
C TYR A 22 9.22 -28.26 -33.04
N GLY A 23 8.08 -28.02 -33.72
CA GLY A 23 8.19 -27.56 -35.11
C GLY A 23 6.97 -27.57 -36.04
N GLY A 24 5.78 -28.02 -35.61
CA GLY A 24 4.59 -27.93 -36.45
C GLY A 24 4.30 -26.49 -36.89
N LYS A 25 3.76 -26.30 -38.12
CA LYS A 25 3.28 -24.99 -38.59
C LYS A 25 2.29 -24.44 -37.57
N LYS A 26 2.76 -23.51 -36.73
CA LYS A 26 1.92 -22.84 -35.74
C LYS A 26 0.78 -22.21 -36.52
N GLN A 27 -0.47 -22.54 -36.15
CA GLN A 27 -1.60 -21.72 -36.60
C GLN A 27 -1.25 -20.29 -36.23
N GLU A 28 -1.38 -19.37 -37.18
CA GLU A 28 -1.25 -17.95 -36.87
C GLU A 28 -2.30 -17.65 -35.80
N ILE A 29 -1.83 -17.42 -34.58
CA ILE A 29 -2.64 -16.85 -33.53
C ILE A 29 -2.96 -15.46 -34.06
N ARG A 30 -4.11 -15.31 -34.72
CA ARG A 30 -4.66 -14.01 -35.12
C ARG A 30 -4.58 -13.15 -33.88
N ARG A 31 -3.70 -12.14 -33.94
CA ARG A 31 -3.47 -11.25 -32.79
C ARG A 31 -4.81 -10.65 -32.42
N ALA A 32 -5.05 -10.47 -31.12
CA ALA A 32 -6.28 -9.86 -30.63
C ALA A 32 -6.53 -8.56 -31.43
N TYR A 33 -7.67 -8.51 -32.12
CA TYR A 33 -7.98 -7.48 -33.10
C TYR A 33 -7.79 -6.08 -32.50
N LYS A 34 -6.98 -5.24 -33.14
CA LYS A 34 -6.78 -3.85 -32.71
C LYS A 34 -8.02 -3.03 -33.06
N ARG A 35 -8.99 -3.03 -32.15
CA ARG A 35 -10.19 -2.18 -32.23
C ARG A 35 -9.82 -0.72 -31.95
N LEU A 36 -10.27 0.20 -32.80
CA LEU A 36 -10.17 1.64 -32.55
C LEU A 36 -11.15 2.02 -31.42
N PRO A 37 -10.75 2.74 -30.35
CA PRO A 37 -11.66 3.20 -29.28
C PRO A 37 -12.83 4.05 -29.78
N PHE A 38 -13.97 4.04 -29.08
CA PHE A 38 -15.21 4.68 -29.55
C PHE A 38 -15.15 6.22 -29.61
N ASN A 39 -14.20 6.81 -28.89
CA ASN A 39 -13.95 8.24 -28.81
C ASN A 39 -12.89 8.72 -29.83
N CYS A 40 -12.41 7.85 -30.72
CA CYS A 40 -11.37 8.18 -31.70
C CYS A 40 -11.91 8.33 -33.13
N CYS A 41 -11.26 9.21 -33.90
CA CYS A 41 -11.48 9.39 -35.33
C CYS A 41 -10.83 8.27 -36.14
N SER A 42 -11.54 7.73 -37.14
CA SER A 42 -11.05 6.60 -37.95
C SER A 42 -9.94 6.97 -38.95
N ILE A 43 -9.70 8.27 -39.21
CA ILE A 43 -8.59 8.76 -40.06
C ILE A 43 -7.33 8.99 -39.22
N THR A 44 -7.43 9.80 -38.17
CA THR A 44 -6.27 10.23 -37.38
C THR A 44 -5.89 9.24 -36.29
N LEU A 45 -6.79 8.29 -35.96
CA LEU A 45 -6.69 7.33 -34.85
C LEU A 45 -6.60 7.98 -33.45
N CYS A 46 -6.69 9.31 -33.38
CA CYS A 46 -6.69 10.11 -32.16
C CYS A 46 -8.11 10.38 -31.65
N PRO A 47 -8.29 10.75 -30.36
CA PRO A 47 -9.56 11.22 -29.84
C PRO A 47 -10.14 12.38 -30.66
N PHE A 48 -11.44 12.33 -31.00
CA PHE A 48 -12.08 13.41 -31.76
C PHE A 48 -12.41 14.63 -30.89
N THR A 49 -12.41 15.81 -31.51
CA THR A 49 -12.93 17.05 -30.92
C THR A 49 -14.33 17.36 -31.48
N ASN A 50 -14.50 17.32 -32.81
CA ASN A 50 -15.74 17.63 -33.50
C ASN A 50 -16.28 16.36 -34.21
N PRO A 51 -16.90 15.41 -33.48
CA PRO A 51 -17.30 14.13 -34.04
C PRO A 51 -18.38 14.28 -35.12
N VAL A 52 -18.17 13.59 -36.24
CA VAL A 52 -19.15 13.38 -37.29
C VAL A 52 -19.18 11.90 -37.66
N CYS A 53 -20.32 11.42 -38.16
CA CYS A 53 -20.44 10.04 -38.64
C CYS A 53 -21.08 9.94 -40.01
N THR A 54 -20.84 8.82 -40.66
CA THR A 54 -21.59 8.39 -41.85
C THR A 54 -22.84 7.60 -41.46
N ARG A 55 -23.78 7.40 -42.40
CA ARG A 55 -24.96 6.54 -42.19
C ARG A 55 -24.63 5.08 -41.85
N GLU A 56 -23.43 4.60 -42.19
CA GLU A 56 -22.93 3.27 -41.83
C GLU A 56 -22.35 3.19 -40.40
N GLY A 57 -22.19 4.31 -39.71
CA GLY A 57 -21.67 4.37 -38.33
C GLY A 57 -20.17 4.70 -38.20
N HIS A 58 -19.43 4.84 -39.30
CA HIS A 58 -18.00 5.20 -39.25
C HIS A 58 -17.81 6.61 -38.67
N LEU A 59 -16.94 6.71 -37.65
CA LEU A 59 -16.68 7.93 -36.87
C LEU A 59 -15.45 8.69 -37.37
N PHE A 60 -15.58 10.01 -37.50
CA PHE A 60 -14.52 10.91 -37.93
C PHE A 60 -14.51 12.20 -37.10
N ASP A 61 -13.38 12.92 -37.15
CA ASP A 61 -13.33 14.33 -36.78
C ASP A 61 -13.62 15.20 -38.02
N LEU A 62 -14.41 16.25 -37.85
CA LEU A 62 -14.82 17.16 -38.93
C LEU A 62 -13.60 17.73 -39.67
N GLU A 63 -12.57 18.14 -38.92
CA GLU A 63 -11.35 18.75 -39.44
C GLU A 63 -10.51 17.78 -40.30
N ALA A 64 -10.60 16.47 -40.04
CA ALA A 64 -9.86 15.44 -40.77
C ALA A 64 -10.63 14.92 -41.99
N VAL A 65 -11.95 14.76 -41.90
CA VAL A 65 -12.75 14.16 -42.99
C VAL A 65 -13.03 15.14 -44.12
N VAL A 66 -13.22 16.43 -43.83
CA VAL A 66 -13.50 17.46 -44.85
C VAL A 66 -12.37 17.58 -45.89
N PRO A 67 -11.07 17.69 -45.54
CA PRO A 67 -10.00 17.70 -46.54
C PRO A 67 -9.89 16.36 -47.26
N TYR A 68 -9.96 15.23 -46.55
CA TYR A 68 -9.84 13.89 -47.14
C TYR A 68 -10.90 13.61 -48.21
N VAL A 69 -12.17 13.95 -47.94
CA VAL A 69 -13.28 13.76 -48.89
C VAL A 69 -13.19 14.75 -50.06
N LYS A 70 -12.66 15.97 -49.86
CA LYS A 70 -12.38 16.89 -50.97
C LYS A 70 -11.29 16.38 -51.92
N GLU A 71 -10.24 15.78 -51.37
CA GLU A 71 -9.09 15.29 -52.15
C GLU A 71 -9.37 13.96 -52.86
N HIS A 72 -10.01 13.01 -52.18
CA HIS A 72 -10.16 11.63 -52.69
C HIS A 72 -11.59 11.20 -52.99
N GLN A 73 -12.62 11.95 -52.55
CA GLN A 73 -14.06 11.67 -52.79
C GLN A 73 -14.56 10.29 -52.32
N ILE A 74 -13.78 9.60 -51.49
CA ILE A 74 -14.07 8.27 -50.94
C ILE A 74 -14.10 8.28 -49.41
N ASN A 75 -14.83 7.33 -48.85
CA ASN A 75 -14.80 7.01 -47.43
C ASN A 75 -13.44 6.37 -47.07
N PRO A 76 -12.66 6.96 -46.14
CA PRO A 76 -11.34 6.44 -45.73
C PRO A 76 -11.38 5.06 -45.06
N VAL A 77 -12.54 4.61 -44.57
CA VAL A 77 -12.71 3.28 -43.97
C VAL A 77 -13.09 2.26 -45.04
N THR A 78 -14.13 2.52 -45.84
CA THR A 78 -14.74 1.51 -46.75
C THR A 78 -14.35 1.65 -48.22
N GLY A 79 -13.68 2.73 -48.64
CA GLY A 79 -13.33 3.00 -50.04
C GLY A 79 -14.50 3.36 -50.96
N LYS A 80 -15.74 3.35 -50.47
CA LYS A 80 -16.94 3.75 -51.23
C LYS A 80 -16.95 5.27 -51.47
N SER A 81 -17.54 5.72 -52.57
CA SER A 81 -17.81 7.16 -52.81
C SER A 81 -18.57 7.77 -51.63
N LEU A 82 -18.18 8.97 -51.19
CA LEU A 82 -18.78 9.65 -50.03
C LEU A 82 -18.91 11.16 -50.30
N SER A 83 -20.10 11.72 -50.11
CA SER A 83 -20.30 13.18 -50.18
C SER A 83 -20.38 13.83 -48.79
N LEU A 84 -19.96 15.10 -48.69
CA LEU A 84 -20.01 15.85 -47.42
C LEU A 84 -21.44 16.01 -46.86
N LYS A 85 -22.48 15.89 -47.70
CA LYS A 85 -23.90 15.97 -47.28
C LYS A 85 -24.41 14.71 -46.56
N GLU A 86 -23.68 13.61 -46.65
CA GLU A 86 -24.02 12.34 -45.98
C GLU A 86 -23.44 12.24 -44.56
N LEU A 87 -22.57 13.19 -44.18
CA LEU A 87 -22.02 13.29 -42.84
C LEU A 87 -23.04 13.92 -41.89
N THR A 88 -23.24 13.28 -40.74
CA THR A 88 -24.06 13.77 -39.64
C THR A 88 -23.15 14.23 -38.51
N GLN A 89 -23.31 15.46 -38.04
CA GLN A 89 -22.60 15.95 -36.85
C GLN A 89 -23.16 15.28 -35.59
N LEU A 90 -22.29 14.92 -34.65
CA LEU A 90 -22.67 14.22 -33.42
C LEU A 90 -22.55 15.12 -32.18
N HIS A 91 -23.50 14.97 -31.27
CA HIS A 91 -23.54 15.65 -29.98
C HIS A 91 -23.47 14.62 -28.85
N PHE A 92 -22.28 14.49 -28.26
CA PHE A 92 -22.03 13.65 -27.08
C PHE A 92 -22.12 14.48 -25.79
N SER A 93 -22.87 13.98 -24.80
CA SER A 93 -22.90 14.57 -23.45
C SER A 93 -21.68 14.13 -22.63
N LYS A 94 -21.08 15.05 -21.86
CA LYS A 94 -19.97 14.79 -20.93
C LYS A 94 -20.39 15.05 -19.48
N ASN A 95 -20.00 14.17 -18.56
CA ASN A 95 -20.26 14.34 -17.13
C ASN A 95 -19.27 15.34 -16.48
N SER A 96 -19.42 15.62 -15.20
CA SER A 96 -18.52 16.50 -14.43
C SER A 96 -17.07 15.98 -14.32
N GLN A 97 -16.84 14.71 -14.63
CA GLN A 97 -15.52 14.06 -14.68
C GLN A 97 -14.92 14.05 -16.11
N GLY A 98 -15.62 14.64 -17.09
CA GLY A 98 -15.21 14.71 -18.50
C GLY A 98 -15.49 13.45 -19.33
N GLU A 99 -16.06 12.40 -18.73
CA GLU A 99 -16.41 11.15 -19.41
C GLU A 99 -17.68 11.30 -20.25
N TYR A 100 -17.71 10.66 -21.43
CA TYR A 100 -18.90 10.62 -22.28
C TYR A 100 -19.97 9.69 -21.70
N PHE A 101 -21.23 10.15 -21.66
CA PHE A 101 -22.34 9.39 -21.07
C PHE A 101 -23.65 9.55 -21.84
N CYS A 102 -24.58 8.61 -21.67
CA CYS A 102 -25.92 8.71 -22.24
C CYS A 102 -26.80 9.64 -21.40
N PRO A 103 -27.35 10.73 -21.97
CA PRO A 103 -28.10 11.74 -21.22
C PRO A 103 -29.43 11.26 -20.62
N VAL A 104 -29.96 10.12 -21.06
CA VAL A 104 -31.25 9.56 -20.60
C VAL A 104 -31.07 8.50 -19.51
N THR A 105 -30.06 7.63 -19.66
CA THR A 105 -29.83 6.51 -18.71
C THR A 105 -28.73 6.81 -17.71
N TYR A 106 -28.02 7.92 -17.86
CA TYR A 106 -26.83 8.31 -17.10
C TYR A 106 -25.67 7.29 -17.12
N LYS A 107 -25.75 6.25 -17.97
CA LYS A 107 -24.69 5.26 -18.15
C LYS A 107 -23.51 5.87 -18.92
N VAL A 108 -22.31 5.74 -18.38
CA VAL A 108 -21.05 6.13 -19.05
C VAL A 108 -20.79 5.20 -20.25
N PHE A 109 -20.35 5.77 -21.37
CA PHE A 109 -20.01 5.00 -22.56
C PHE A 109 -18.66 4.29 -22.39
N THR A 110 -18.60 3.04 -22.83
CA THR A 110 -17.40 2.20 -22.79
C THR A 110 -17.21 1.51 -24.14
N ASP A 111 -16.02 0.95 -24.38
CA ASP A 111 -15.77 0.11 -25.57
C ASP A 111 -16.63 -1.16 -25.65
N ASN A 112 -17.41 -1.48 -24.62
CA ASN A 112 -18.35 -2.59 -24.59
C ASN A 112 -19.82 -2.14 -24.48
N THR A 113 -20.11 -0.83 -24.60
CA THR A 113 -21.48 -0.28 -24.62
C THR A 113 -21.97 -0.22 -26.07
N LYS A 114 -23.23 -0.58 -26.35
CA LYS A 114 -23.84 -0.37 -27.67
C LYS A 114 -24.34 1.08 -27.79
N ILE A 115 -23.82 1.83 -28.76
CA ILE A 115 -24.03 3.28 -28.90
C ILE A 115 -24.77 3.56 -30.22
N ALA A 116 -25.78 4.42 -30.16
CA ALA A 116 -26.53 4.88 -31.33
C ALA A 116 -26.68 6.41 -31.35
N ALA A 117 -26.78 6.97 -32.54
CA ALA A 117 -27.11 8.37 -32.77
C ALA A 117 -28.37 8.51 -33.63
N ILE A 118 -29.06 9.63 -33.47
CA ILE A 118 -30.23 9.98 -34.28
C ILE A 118 -29.81 10.93 -35.40
N ALA A 119 -29.94 10.50 -36.65
CA ALA A 119 -29.37 11.19 -37.81
C ALA A 119 -29.97 12.58 -38.09
N THR A 120 -31.16 12.86 -37.57
CA THR A 120 -31.84 14.16 -37.74
C THR A 120 -31.34 15.23 -36.77
N THR A 121 -30.74 14.84 -35.65
CA THR A 121 -30.38 15.75 -34.54
C THR A 121 -28.96 15.60 -34.02
N GLY A 122 -28.24 14.53 -34.41
CA GLY A 122 -26.88 14.26 -33.96
C GLY A 122 -26.75 13.72 -32.53
N ASN A 123 -27.84 13.70 -31.76
CA ASN A 123 -27.81 13.30 -30.35
C ASN A 123 -27.45 11.82 -30.17
N VAL A 124 -26.54 11.54 -29.23
CA VAL A 124 -25.97 10.20 -28.98
C VAL A 124 -26.52 9.57 -27.70
N PHE A 125 -26.91 8.29 -27.80
CA PHE A 125 -27.58 7.53 -26.74
C PHE A 125 -27.00 6.12 -26.59
N CYS A 126 -27.22 5.50 -25.43
CA CYS A 126 -27.15 4.04 -25.31
C CYS A 126 -28.25 3.43 -26.19
N TYR A 127 -27.92 2.38 -26.95
CA TYR A 127 -28.90 1.70 -27.81
C TYR A 127 -30.09 1.16 -27.00
N GLU A 128 -29.85 0.67 -25.79
CA GLU A 128 -30.86 0.28 -24.81
C GLU A 128 -31.94 1.38 -24.60
N ALA A 129 -31.54 2.64 -24.43
CA ALA A 129 -32.48 3.75 -24.23
C ALA A 129 -33.37 3.96 -25.47
N VAL A 130 -32.78 3.90 -26.67
CA VAL A 130 -33.51 4.02 -27.95
C VAL A 130 -34.41 2.81 -28.17
N GLU A 131 -33.94 1.62 -27.80
CA GLU A 131 -34.70 0.38 -27.93
C GLU A 131 -35.94 0.39 -27.04
N GLU A 132 -35.80 0.79 -25.77
CA GLU A 132 -36.88 0.75 -24.80
C GLU A 132 -37.85 1.94 -24.91
N LEU A 133 -37.38 3.14 -25.21
CA LEU A 133 -38.20 4.35 -25.22
C LEU A 133 -38.67 4.76 -26.62
N ASN A 134 -38.03 4.28 -27.68
CA ASN A 134 -38.45 4.54 -29.07
C ASN A 134 -38.92 3.29 -29.81
N ILE A 135 -38.09 2.23 -29.88
CA ILE A 135 -38.35 1.09 -30.77
C ILE A 135 -39.50 0.20 -30.26
N LYS A 136 -39.44 -0.27 -29.00
CA LYS A 136 -40.48 -1.09 -28.37
C LYS A 136 -41.86 -0.38 -28.36
N PRO A 137 -42.01 0.88 -27.89
CA PRO A 137 -43.29 1.60 -27.87
C PRO A 137 -43.67 2.22 -29.22
N LYS A 138 -42.82 2.12 -30.26
CA LYS A 138 -42.99 2.76 -31.59
C LYS A 138 -43.07 4.30 -31.53
N ASN A 139 -42.49 4.92 -30.52
CA ASN A 139 -42.45 6.37 -30.35
C ASN A 139 -41.21 6.98 -31.02
N TRP A 140 -41.35 7.55 -32.22
CA TRP A 140 -40.21 8.03 -33.02
C TRP A 140 -39.89 9.52 -32.79
N THR A 141 -39.63 9.89 -31.54
CA THR A 141 -39.24 11.24 -31.10
C THR A 141 -37.91 11.22 -30.36
N ASP A 142 -36.98 12.10 -30.71
CA ASP A 142 -35.69 12.26 -30.01
C ASP A 142 -35.93 12.54 -28.52
N LEU A 143 -35.22 11.79 -27.66
CA LEU A 143 -35.39 11.77 -26.21
C LEU A 143 -34.88 13.06 -25.51
N ILE A 144 -34.12 13.91 -26.20
CA ILE A 144 -33.66 15.22 -25.71
C ILE A 144 -34.42 16.35 -26.39
N SER A 145 -34.44 16.36 -27.74
CA SER A 145 -34.93 17.50 -28.52
C SER A 145 -36.42 17.44 -28.86
N GLY A 146 -37.07 16.28 -28.68
CA GLY A 146 -38.46 16.05 -29.11
C GLY A 146 -38.65 15.96 -30.62
N ALA A 147 -37.60 16.12 -31.44
CA ALA A 147 -37.69 16.09 -32.88
C ALA A 147 -38.15 14.71 -33.40
N LYS A 148 -39.10 14.70 -34.35
CA LYS A 148 -39.59 13.46 -34.98
C LYS A 148 -38.56 12.90 -35.96
N PHE A 149 -38.28 11.60 -35.88
CA PHE A 149 -37.36 10.89 -36.77
C PHE A 149 -38.00 9.60 -37.34
N LYS A 150 -37.31 8.87 -38.23
CA LYS A 150 -37.78 7.58 -38.74
C LYS A 150 -36.85 6.46 -38.28
N ARG A 151 -37.31 5.19 -38.26
CA ARG A 151 -36.46 4.03 -37.91
C ARG A 151 -35.13 3.95 -38.71
N LYS A 152 -35.10 4.48 -39.94
CA LYS A 152 -33.90 4.55 -40.81
C LYS A 152 -32.88 5.62 -40.39
N ASP A 153 -33.24 6.50 -39.46
CA ASP A 153 -32.38 7.57 -38.93
C ASP A 153 -31.65 7.15 -37.64
N VAL A 154 -31.87 5.93 -37.13
CA VAL A 154 -31.05 5.37 -36.04
C VAL A 154 -29.75 4.82 -36.62
N ILE A 155 -28.64 5.52 -36.37
CA ILE A 155 -27.30 5.10 -36.77
C ILE A 155 -26.66 4.37 -35.59
N VAL A 156 -26.17 3.14 -35.77
CA VAL A 156 -25.38 2.44 -34.76
C VAL A 156 -23.92 2.84 -34.93
N LEU A 157 -23.37 3.55 -33.95
CA LEU A 157 -21.96 4.00 -33.95
C LEU A 157 -21.02 2.91 -33.44
N GLN A 158 -21.52 2.04 -32.58
CA GLN A 158 -20.76 0.96 -31.95
C GLN A 158 -21.69 -0.18 -31.59
N ASP A 159 -21.31 -1.39 -31.98
CA ASP A 159 -21.86 -2.63 -31.47
C ASP A 159 -20.76 -3.44 -30.76
N PRO A 160 -20.97 -3.93 -29.52
CA PRO A 160 -20.05 -4.86 -28.86
C PRO A 160 -20.05 -6.27 -29.48
N GLN A 161 -21.00 -6.59 -30.37
CA GLN A 161 -21.09 -7.89 -31.06
C GLN A 161 -20.60 -7.85 -32.51
N ASP A 162 -20.56 -6.67 -33.15
CA ASP A 162 -20.05 -6.47 -34.51
C ASP A 162 -18.90 -5.46 -34.52
N PHE A 163 -17.71 -5.95 -34.87
CA PHE A 163 -16.46 -5.18 -34.85
C PHE A 163 -16.03 -4.65 -36.22
N SER A 164 -16.75 -4.99 -37.29
CA SER A 164 -16.35 -4.72 -38.68
C SER A 164 -16.01 -3.24 -38.94
N ASN A 165 -16.81 -2.33 -38.38
CA ASN A 165 -16.68 -0.88 -38.56
C ASN A 165 -15.52 -0.22 -37.77
N ARG A 166 -14.84 -0.95 -36.86
CA ARG A 166 -13.81 -0.41 -35.96
C ARG A 166 -12.47 -1.17 -36.02
N GLU A 167 -12.33 -2.11 -36.94
CA GLU A 167 -11.11 -2.89 -37.13
C GLU A 167 -10.09 -2.11 -37.96
N ILE A 168 -9.01 -1.64 -37.31
CA ILE A 168 -7.99 -0.76 -37.91
C ILE A 168 -7.29 -1.41 -39.12
N GLU A 169 -7.23 -2.75 -39.18
CA GLU A 169 -6.61 -3.47 -40.30
C GLU A 169 -7.43 -3.40 -41.60
N ASN A 170 -8.75 -3.16 -41.50
CA ASN A 170 -9.66 -3.05 -42.65
C ASN A 170 -9.77 -1.64 -43.23
N PHE A 171 -9.19 -0.63 -42.58
CA PHE A 171 -9.31 0.76 -43.01
C PHE A 171 -8.58 1.01 -44.33
N GLU A 172 -9.31 1.41 -45.36
CA GLU A 172 -8.80 1.51 -46.74
C GLU A 172 -7.59 2.44 -46.88
N HIS A 173 -7.60 3.60 -46.22
CA HIS A 173 -6.47 4.54 -46.26
C HIS A 173 -5.17 3.94 -45.66
N LEU A 174 -5.27 3.13 -44.60
CA LEU A 174 -4.11 2.44 -44.01
C LEU A 174 -3.65 1.27 -44.88
N ARG A 175 -4.57 0.57 -45.54
CA ARG A 175 -4.26 -0.50 -46.51
C ARG A 175 -3.52 0.06 -47.72
N ARG A 176 -3.98 1.19 -48.27
CA ARG A 176 -3.34 1.94 -49.36
C ARG A 176 -1.95 2.46 -48.96
N ALA A 177 -1.78 2.97 -47.75
CA ALA A 177 -0.47 3.42 -47.24
C ALA A 177 0.54 2.26 -47.13
N LYS A 178 0.15 1.13 -46.53
CA LYS A 178 1.01 -0.07 -46.41
C LYS A 178 1.40 -0.66 -47.77
N ALA A 179 0.49 -0.64 -48.75
CA ALA A 179 0.79 -1.09 -50.12
C ALA A 179 1.87 -0.21 -50.78
N SER A 180 1.83 1.11 -50.52
CA SER A 180 2.86 2.05 -50.96
C SER A 180 4.22 1.75 -50.31
N GLU A 181 4.30 1.65 -48.97
CA GLU A 181 5.56 1.35 -48.24
C GLU A 181 6.23 0.07 -48.74
N ASN A 182 5.47 -1.01 -48.98
CA ASN A 182 6.02 -2.29 -49.45
C ASN A 182 6.67 -2.18 -50.84
N SER A 183 6.17 -1.30 -51.72
CA SER A 183 6.75 -1.07 -53.05
C SER A 183 8.10 -0.31 -53.02
N ALA A 184 8.35 0.48 -51.97
CA ALA A 184 9.56 1.28 -51.82
C ALA A 184 10.74 0.52 -51.17
N SER A 185 10.49 -0.64 -50.55
CA SER A 185 11.47 -1.35 -49.70
C SER A 185 12.57 -2.13 -50.42
N SER A 186 12.66 -2.06 -51.76
CA SER A 186 13.59 -2.88 -52.56
C SER A 186 15.03 -2.36 -52.66
N SER A 187 15.36 -1.15 -52.17
CA SER A 187 16.58 -0.43 -52.58
C SER A 187 17.62 -0.12 -51.50
N THR A 188 17.49 -0.65 -50.26
CA THR A 188 18.43 -0.32 -49.16
C THR A 188 19.04 -1.54 -48.49
N ALA A 189 19.81 -2.31 -49.25
CA ALA A 189 20.58 -3.46 -48.75
C ALA A 189 21.92 -3.04 -48.09
N ALA A 190 21.88 -2.34 -46.95
CA ALA A 190 23.09 -1.96 -46.21
C ALA A 190 22.87 -1.66 -44.71
N ARG A 191 22.53 -2.68 -43.90
CA ARG A 191 22.76 -2.71 -42.43
C ARG A 191 22.56 -4.13 -41.90
N ASN A 192 23.65 -4.84 -41.63
CA ASN A 192 23.64 -6.22 -41.09
C ASN A 192 23.41 -6.25 -39.57
N ILE A 193 22.32 -5.65 -39.10
CA ILE A 193 21.81 -5.80 -37.74
C ILE A 193 20.33 -6.13 -37.86
N ARG A 194 19.89 -7.26 -37.27
CA ARG A 194 18.46 -7.62 -37.22
C ARG A 194 17.79 -6.91 -36.05
N THR A 195 17.52 -5.63 -36.23
CA THR A 195 16.66 -4.82 -35.36
C THR A 195 15.19 -5.03 -35.71
N ASN A 196 14.29 -4.66 -34.79
CA ASN A 196 12.86 -4.67 -35.05
C ASN A 196 12.47 -3.37 -35.79
N ALA A 197 11.48 -3.41 -36.69
CA ALA A 197 11.06 -2.23 -37.46
C ALA A 197 10.65 -1.01 -36.58
N ALA A 198 10.22 -1.24 -35.34
CA ALA A 198 9.97 -0.17 -34.37
C ALA A 198 11.27 0.49 -33.85
N THR A 199 12.33 -0.28 -33.61
CA THR A 199 13.62 0.25 -33.14
C THR A 199 14.35 1.04 -34.22
N ASP A 200 14.21 0.65 -35.50
CA ASP A 200 14.83 1.38 -36.62
C ASP A 200 14.19 2.76 -36.84
N ARG A 201 12.85 2.84 -36.76
CA ARG A 201 12.12 4.13 -36.83
C ARG A 201 12.55 5.08 -35.71
N ILE A 202 12.68 4.58 -34.48
CA ILE A 202 13.14 5.36 -33.32
C ILE A 202 14.60 5.82 -33.49
N LEU A 203 15.49 4.95 -33.99
CA LEU A 203 16.89 5.31 -34.26
C LEU A 203 16.99 6.39 -35.35
N GLN A 204 16.25 6.24 -36.45
CA GLN A 204 16.25 7.20 -37.55
C GLN A 204 15.68 8.57 -37.13
N GLU A 205 14.65 8.60 -36.27
CA GLU A 205 14.10 9.83 -35.70
C GLU A 205 15.05 10.49 -34.68
N LEU A 206 15.81 9.70 -33.90
CA LEU A 206 16.83 10.22 -33.01
C LEU A 206 18.05 10.75 -33.76
N GLU A 207 18.46 10.09 -34.86
CA GLU A 207 19.54 10.55 -35.73
C GLU A 207 19.18 11.87 -36.43
N SER A 208 17.95 12.01 -36.96
CA SER A 208 17.51 13.26 -37.59
C SER A 208 17.37 14.41 -36.58
N LYS A 209 16.81 14.17 -35.39
CA LYS A 209 16.74 15.18 -34.32
C LYS A 209 18.12 15.61 -33.85
N ARG A 210 19.08 14.69 -33.72
CA ARG A 210 20.48 15.01 -33.37
C ARG A 210 21.18 15.82 -34.47
N ALA A 211 20.94 15.52 -35.74
CA ALA A 211 21.48 16.29 -36.85
C ALA A 211 20.97 17.74 -36.82
N VAL A 212 19.65 17.93 -36.71
CA VAL A 212 19.01 19.26 -36.63
C VAL A 212 19.50 20.05 -35.40
N GLN A 213 19.63 19.41 -34.24
CA GLN A 213 20.18 20.06 -33.03
C GLN A 213 21.64 20.49 -33.21
N LYS A 214 22.45 19.69 -33.89
CA LYS A 214 23.87 20.01 -34.13
C LYS A 214 24.02 21.16 -35.13
N GLU A 215 23.22 21.17 -36.19
CA GLU A 215 23.16 22.26 -37.18
C GLU A 215 22.69 23.58 -36.55
N LEU A 216 21.68 23.53 -35.66
CA LEU A 216 21.22 24.70 -34.90
C LEU A 216 22.32 25.25 -33.98
N ALA A 217 23.05 24.36 -33.28
CA ALA A 217 24.15 24.75 -32.39
C ALA A 217 25.35 25.36 -33.14
N GLU A 218 25.65 24.90 -34.35
CA GLU A 218 26.67 25.52 -35.22
C GLU A 218 26.22 26.88 -35.74
N LYS A 219 24.96 27.03 -36.16
CA LYS A 219 24.38 28.33 -36.59
C LYS A 219 24.39 29.38 -35.46
N ILE A 220 24.13 28.96 -34.22
CA ILE A 220 24.23 29.84 -33.04
C ILE A 220 25.68 30.24 -32.76
N LYS A 221 26.66 29.32 -32.90
CA LYS A 221 28.09 29.64 -32.76
C LYS A 221 28.63 30.60 -33.83
N LEU A 222 28.07 30.56 -35.03
CA LEU A 222 28.52 31.37 -36.17
C LEU A 222 27.88 32.77 -36.26
N GLY A 223 27.00 33.14 -35.32
CA GLY A 223 26.49 34.52 -35.20
C GLY A 223 25.68 35.00 -36.41
N SER A 224 24.88 34.12 -37.02
CA SER A 224 24.04 34.46 -38.19
C SER A 224 22.75 35.19 -37.80
N ASP A 225 22.42 36.28 -38.51
CA ASP A 225 21.25 37.15 -38.30
C ASP A 225 19.87 36.54 -38.65
N GLY A 226 19.74 35.21 -38.56
CA GLY A 226 18.51 34.46 -38.86
C GLY A 226 17.83 33.77 -37.66
N VAL A 227 18.35 33.94 -36.44
CA VAL A 227 17.90 33.15 -35.27
C VAL A 227 16.87 33.92 -34.43
N SER A 228 15.64 33.39 -34.33
CA SER A 228 14.55 33.98 -33.55
C SER A 228 14.84 33.96 -32.04
N GLU A 229 14.31 34.92 -31.27
CA GLU A 229 14.40 34.90 -29.80
C GLU A 229 13.87 33.59 -29.19
N LYS A 230 12.82 33.00 -29.78
CA LYS A 230 12.27 31.71 -29.33
C LYS A 230 13.30 30.59 -29.40
N ASP A 231 14.13 30.56 -30.44
CA ASP A 231 15.15 29.53 -30.62
C ASP A 231 16.31 29.70 -29.64
N LYS A 232 16.63 30.95 -29.27
CA LYS A 232 17.61 31.28 -28.20
C LYS A 232 17.10 30.83 -26.82
N ILE A 233 15.80 30.99 -26.56
CA ILE A 233 15.15 30.55 -25.31
C ILE A 233 15.11 29.01 -25.20
N VAL A 234 14.79 28.30 -26.28
CA VAL A 234 14.79 26.82 -26.29
C VAL A 234 16.21 26.27 -26.06
N ALA A 235 17.25 26.95 -26.55
CA ALA A 235 18.64 26.59 -26.26
C ALA A 235 19.02 26.84 -24.79
N SER A 236 18.67 28.00 -24.21
CA SER A 236 19.05 28.36 -22.83
C SER A 236 18.31 27.56 -21.75
N LEU A 237 17.11 27.05 -22.05
CA LEU A 237 16.34 26.13 -21.18
C LEU A 237 17.07 24.81 -20.85
N THR A 238 18.17 24.48 -21.54
CA THR A 238 18.94 23.25 -21.26
C THR A 238 19.90 23.36 -20.06
N HIS A 239 20.17 24.57 -19.56
CA HIS A 239 21.02 24.79 -18.38
C HIS A 239 20.50 25.87 -17.42
N HIS A 240 19.24 25.77 -16.97
CA HIS A 240 18.82 26.45 -15.73
C HIS A 240 18.00 25.55 -14.81
N LYS A 241 18.52 25.34 -13.60
CA LYS A 241 17.85 24.68 -12.48
C LYS A 241 16.85 25.67 -11.88
N LEU A 242 15.64 25.73 -12.43
CA LEU A 242 14.56 26.56 -11.89
C LEU A 242 14.09 26.06 -10.51
N SER A 243 13.64 27.00 -9.68
CA SER A 243 13.58 26.90 -8.22
C SER A 243 12.45 26.02 -7.71
N LYS A 244 12.75 25.25 -6.66
CA LYS A 244 11.93 24.18 -6.10
C LYS A 244 10.82 24.67 -5.14
N GLU A 245 10.37 25.92 -5.28
CA GLU A 245 9.60 26.62 -4.24
C GLU A 245 8.17 26.97 -4.63
N GLU A 246 7.83 27.07 -5.92
CA GLU A 246 6.45 27.41 -6.35
C GLU A 246 5.53 26.19 -6.54
N GLU A 247 6.08 24.99 -6.79
CA GLU A 247 5.31 23.73 -6.71
C GLU A 247 5.12 23.22 -5.26
N ALA A 248 5.83 23.83 -4.30
CA ALA A 248 5.86 23.38 -2.90
C ALA A 248 4.67 23.85 -2.04
N ALA A 249 3.74 24.65 -2.60
CA ALA A 249 2.57 25.15 -1.89
C ALA A 249 1.30 24.29 -2.11
N THR A 250 1.11 23.73 -3.31
CA THR A 250 -0.10 22.99 -3.69
C THR A 250 0.00 21.48 -3.50
N ASN A 251 1.21 20.90 -3.51
CA ASN A 251 1.43 19.46 -3.32
C ASN A 251 1.77 19.03 -1.87
N LYS A 252 1.76 19.95 -0.89
CA LYS A 252 2.14 19.66 0.51
C LYS A 252 1.18 18.74 1.27
N THR A 253 0.01 18.42 0.72
CA THR A 253 -0.93 17.43 1.28
C THR A 253 -0.82 16.04 0.64
N ALA A 254 0.07 15.84 -0.34
CA ALA A 254 0.15 14.62 -1.15
C ALA A 254 1.57 14.03 -1.26
N SER A 255 2.43 14.23 -0.24
CA SER A 255 3.77 13.64 -0.19
C SER A 255 3.98 12.75 1.04
N SER A 256 4.70 11.64 0.83
CA SER A 256 5.21 10.61 1.77
C SER A 256 4.23 9.70 2.55
N GLY A 257 2.92 9.96 2.59
CA GLY A 257 1.95 9.04 3.23
C GLY A 257 1.26 8.07 2.26
N LYS A 258 1.29 6.75 2.55
CA LYS A 258 0.31 5.80 1.97
C LYS A 258 -1.09 6.27 2.40
N LEU A 259 -1.91 6.72 1.45
CA LEU A 259 -3.24 7.30 1.70
C LEU A 259 -4.04 6.43 2.68
N GLN A 260 -4.17 6.90 3.93
CA GLN A 260 -4.92 6.20 4.95
C GLN A 260 -6.39 6.54 4.80
N TYR A 261 -7.19 5.54 4.46
CA TYR A 261 -8.65 5.68 4.38
C TYR A 261 -9.28 5.48 5.75
N SER A 262 -10.28 6.28 6.07
CA SER A 262 -11.15 6.14 7.25
C SER A 262 -11.96 4.83 7.20
N GLN A 263 -12.62 4.48 8.30
CA GLN A 263 -13.63 3.40 8.29
C GLN A 263 -14.93 3.79 7.57
N PHE A 264 -15.10 5.05 7.17
CA PHE A 264 -16.33 5.59 6.60
C PHE A 264 -16.18 5.94 5.11
N THR A 265 -17.30 5.98 4.40
CA THR A 265 -17.36 6.53 3.04
C THR A 265 -17.40 8.06 3.07
N ALA A 266 -16.93 8.72 2.01
CA ALA A 266 -16.97 10.18 1.85
C ALA A 266 -18.39 10.77 1.81
N GLY A 267 -19.44 9.93 1.76
CA GLY A 267 -20.84 10.35 1.76
C GLY A 267 -21.30 11.02 0.46
N GLU A 268 -20.40 11.22 -0.51
CA GLU A 268 -20.69 11.94 -1.77
C GLU A 268 -21.85 11.32 -2.55
N CYS A 269 -21.80 10.00 -2.78
CA CYS A 269 -22.88 9.25 -3.44
C CYS A 269 -24.23 9.48 -2.74
N SER A 270 -24.31 9.24 -1.44
CA SER A 270 -25.53 9.46 -0.64
C SER A 270 -26.01 10.91 -0.70
N SER A 271 -25.09 11.87 -0.58
CA SER A 271 -25.42 13.30 -0.65
C SER A 271 -25.90 13.75 -2.03
N SER A 272 -25.41 13.11 -3.10
CA SER A 272 -25.84 13.36 -4.48
C SER A 272 -27.18 12.72 -4.81
N PHE A 273 -27.52 11.63 -4.10
CA PHE A 273 -28.84 11.01 -4.19
C PHE A 273 -29.91 11.85 -3.48
N THR A 274 -29.57 12.53 -2.38
CA THR A 274 -30.52 13.32 -1.57
C THR A 274 -30.52 14.83 -1.87
N SER A 275 -29.62 15.35 -2.72
CA SER A 275 -29.50 16.78 -3.01
C SER A 275 -29.66 17.07 -4.50
N SER A 276 -30.65 17.91 -4.84
CA SER A 276 -30.88 18.42 -6.20
C SER A 276 -29.79 19.38 -6.70
N VAL A 277 -28.86 19.82 -5.84
CA VAL A 277 -27.79 20.77 -6.17
C VAL A 277 -26.45 20.07 -6.45
N ARG A 278 -26.27 18.80 -6.02
CA ARG A 278 -25.05 18.04 -6.29
C ARG A 278 -25.18 17.24 -7.58
N ALA A 279 -24.10 17.19 -8.36
CA ALA A 279 -24.00 16.30 -9.51
C ALA A 279 -24.11 14.82 -9.03
N PRO A 280 -24.82 13.94 -9.77
CA PRO A 280 -25.01 12.55 -9.36
C PRO A 280 -23.67 11.79 -9.36
N VAL A 281 -23.27 11.30 -8.19
CA VAL A 281 -22.07 10.48 -7.98
C VAL A 281 -22.49 9.04 -7.77
N THR A 282 -22.09 8.14 -8.66
CA THR A 282 -22.49 6.71 -8.65
C THR A 282 -21.47 5.79 -7.96
N LYS A 283 -20.34 6.32 -7.51
CA LYS A 283 -19.24 5.56 -6.89
C LYS A 283 -19.06 6.00 -5.43
N ASN A 284 -19.10 5.05 -4.50
CA ASN A 284 -18.74 5.29 -3.10
C ASN A 284 -17.21 5.33 -2.95
N ALA A 285 -16.65 6.51 -2.73
CA ALA A 285 -15.28 6.66 -2.27
C ALA A 285 -15.17 6.47 -0.75
N MET A 286 -14.07 5.87 -0.27
CA MET A 286 -13.73 5.91 1.15
C MET A 286 -13.26 7.32 1.52
N ALA A 287 -13.68 7.86 2.65
CA ALA A 287 -13.16 9.15 3.12
C ALA A 287 -11.70 8.97 3.56
N VAL A 288 -10.88 10.02 3.40
CA VAL A 288 -9.52 10.06 3.97
C VAL A 288 -9.63 10.05 5.51
N ALA A 289 -8.77 9.30 6.18
CA ALA A 289 -8.76 9.22 7.64
C ALA A 289 -8.44 10.58 8.26
N SER A 290 -9.19 10.97 9.30
CA SER A 290 -8.84 12.16 10.08
C SER A 290 -7.59 11.91 10.91
N GLU A 291 -6.87 12.98 11.28
CA GLU A 291 -5.70 12.91 12.15
C GLU A 291 -5.99 12.12 13.45
N GLN A 292 -7.13 12.40 14.08
CA GLN A 292 -7.60 11.71 15.28
C GLN A 292 -7.84 10.21 15.05
N GLU A 293 -8.38 9.81 13.89
CA GLU A 293 -8.58 8.39 13.58
C GLU A 293 -7.25 7.66 13.35
N MET A 294 -6.26 8.33 12.75
CA MET A 294 -4.90 7.80 12.59
C MET A 294 -4.19 7.63 13.94
N LEU A 295 -4.29 8.63 14.83
CA LEU A 295 -3.81 8.56 16.22
C LEU A 295 -4.48 7.41 16.99
N GLU A 296 -5.80 7.24 16.88
CA GLU A 296 -6.49 6.11 17.49
C GLU A 296 -6.03 4.74 16.96
N ARG A 297 -5.70 4.62 15.66
CA ARG A 297 -5.16 3.38 15.08
C ARG A 297 -3.75 3.08 15.59
N ARG A 298 -2.89 4.08 15.70
CA ARG A 298 -1.56 4.03 16.35
C ARG A 298 -1.71 3.50 17.78
N TRP A 299 -2.51 4.16 18.61
CA TRP A 299 -2.74 3.76 20.00
C TRP A 299 -3.34 2.35 20.13
N LYS A 300 -4.37 2.00 19.34
CA LYS A 300 -4.97 0.66 19.30
C LYS A 300 -3.98 -0.44 18.89
N THR A 301 -2.93 -0.09 18.14
CA THR A 301 -1.86 -1.03 17.75
C THR A 301 -0.83 -1.17 18.85
N VAL A 302 -0.36 -0.07 19.45
CA VAL A 302 0.58 -0.10 20.59
C VAL A 302 -0.02 -0.84 21.79
N ARG A 303 -1.32 -0.67 22.11
CA ARG A 303 -2.02 -1.49 23.11
C ARG A 303 -1.96 -3.01 22.87
N LYS A 304 -1.68 -3.46 21.63
CA LYS A 304 -1.51 -4.89 21.29
C LYS A 304 -0.07 -5.37 21.36
N LEU A 305 0.92 -4.46 21.32
CA LEU A 305 2.34 -4.81 21.40
C LEU A 305 2.70 -5.34 22.80
N LYS A 306 1.98 -4.92 23.85
CA LYS A 306 2.27 -5.31 25.25
C LYS A 306 3.68 -4.92 25.68
N LYS A 307 4.12 -3.75 25.23
CA LYS A 307 5.46 -3.21 25.41
C LYS A 307 5.38 -1.90 26.17
N LYS A 308 6.27 -1.75 27.14
CA LYS A 308 6.38 -0.56 27.97
C LYS A 308 7.46 0.39 27.46
N GLY A 309 7.27 1.67 27.72
CA GLY A 309 8.30 2.68 27.48
C GLY A 309 9.32 2.70 28.61
N LEU A 310 10.57 3.03 28.29
CA LEU A 310 11.64 3.27 29.28
C LEU A 310 12.25 4.64 29.02
N VAL A 311 12.23 5.48 30.06
CA VAL A 311 12.74 6.86 30.04
C VAL A 311 13.65 7.07 31.24
N ARG A 312 14.76 7.78 31.06
CA ARG A 312 15.57 8.32 32.15
C ARG A 312 15.44 9.83 32.17
N LEU A 313 15.11 10.38 33.33
CA LEU A 313 15.25 11.79 33.62
C LEU A 313 16.56 11.99 34.38
N GLU A 314 17.53 12.63 33.73
CA GLU A 314 18.73 13.12 34.38
C GLU A 314 18.33 14.40 35.13
N THR A 315 18.55 14.46 36.45
CA THR A 315 18.18 15.61 37.29
C THR A 315 19.41 16.16 38.02
N THR A 316 19.31 17.36 38.59
CA THR A 316 20.40 17.95 39.41
C THR A 316 20.84 17.09 40.59
N LEU A 317 19.96 16.21 41.10
CA LEU A 317 20.22 15.33 42.24
C LEU A 317 20.50 13.87 41.84
N GLY A 318 20.48 13.54 40.54
CA GLY A 318 20.78 12.20 40.02
C GLY A 318 19.78 11.69 38.97
N ASP A 319 19.94 10.43 38.56
CA ASP A 319 19.14 9.81 37.50
C ASP A 319 17.89 9.12 38.04
N ILE A 320 16.72 9.44 37.47
CA ILE A 320 15.45 8.75 37.75
C ILE A 320 15.05 7.95 36.52
N ASN A 321 14.99 6.62 36.66
CA ASN A 321 14.53 5.72 35.61
C ASN A 321 13.03 5.45 35.75
N LEU A 322 12.26 5.69 34.69
CA LEU A 322 10.81 5.58 34.60
C LEU A 322 10.40 4.48 33.61
N GLU A 323 9.46 3.64 34.04
CA GLU A 323 8.76 2.64 33.24
C GLU A 323 7.36 3.18 32.92
N VAL A 324 7.02 3.30 31.64
CA VAL A 324 5.78 3.90 31.13
C VAL A 324 4.85 2.81 30.60
N ASP A 325 3.63 2.73 31.14
CA ASP A 325 2.64 1.69 30.86
C ASP A 325 1.82 2.01 29.57
N CYS A 326 2.50 2.02 28.42
CA CYS A 326 1.95 2.34 27.09
C CYS A 326 0.72 1.50 26.66
N ASP A 327 0.53 0.33 27.28
CA ASP A 327 -0.55 -0.61 26.94
C ASP A 327 -1.92 -0.21 27.49
N PHE A 328 -1.94 0.47 28.65
CA PHE A 328 -3.18 0.90 29.30
C PHE A 328 -3.52 2.32 28.89
N VAL A 329 -2.53 3.22 28.93
CA VAL A 329 -2.70 4.67 28.71
C VAL A 329 -1.86 5.18 27.53
N PRO A 330 -2.08 4.65 26.31
CA PRO A 330 -1.28 4.98 25.13
C PRO A 330 -1.33 6.48 24.79
N GLN A 331 -2.43 7.20 25.02
CA GLN A 331 -2.50 8.62 24.68
C GLN A 331 -1.62 9.45 25.63
N THR A 332 -1.69 9.15 26.93
CA THR A 332 -0.83 9.79 27.94
C THR A 332 0.65 9.45 27.72
N ALA A 333 0.95 8.17 27.47
CA ALA A 333 2.29 7.71 27.19
C ALA A 333 2.87 8.32 25.90
N ASP A 334 2.10 8.37 24.81
CA ASP A 334 2.53 8.96 23.53
C ASP A 334 2.87 10.45 23.69
N ASN A 335 2.06 11.19 24.46
CA ASN A 335 2.35 12.58 24.83
C ASN A 335 3.66 12.70 25.62
N PHE A 336 3.82 11.95 26.71
CA PHE A 336 5.03 12.04 27.54
C PHE A 336 6.30 11.65 26.77
N MET A 337 6.27 10.50 26.08
CA MET A 337 7.41 9.97 25.31
C MET A 337 7.82 10.93 24.18
N SER A 338 6.85 11.50 23.47
CA SER A 338 7.09 12.48 22.40
C SER A 338 7.61 13.82 22.94
N LEU A 339 7.15 14.28 24.11
CA LEU A 339 7.71 15.47 24.78
C LEU A 339 9.17 15.23 25.22
N CYS A 340 9.50 14.05 25.75
CA CYS A 340 10.88 13.66 26.04
C CYS A 340 11.74 13.64 24.76
N GLN A 341 11.29 13.03 23.67
CA GLN A 341 12.03 13.01 22.39
C GLN A 341 12.25 14.41 21.81
N ASN A 342 11.25 15.29 21.94
CA ASN A 342 11.32 16.69 21.53
C ASN A 342 12.12 17.59 22.49
N LYS A 343 12.77 17.03 23.52
CA LYS A 343 13.54 17.76 24.55
C LYS A 343 12.74 18.83 25.30
N TYR A 344 11.41 18.67 25.37
CA TYR A 344 10.51 19.63 26.00
C TYR A 344 10.73 19.75 27.52
N TYR A 345 11.28 18.71 28.13
CA TYR A 345 11.58 18.64 29.56
C TYR A 345 13.04 18.99 29.91
N ASP A 346 13.91 19.26 28.92
CA ASP A 346 15.30 19.63 29.17
C ASP A 346 15.35 21.05 29.78
N GLY A 347 15.93 21.17 30.98
CA GLY A 347 15.97 22.41 31.77
C GLY A 347 14.71 22.69 32.61
N VAL A 348 13.72 21.79 32.65
CA VAL A 348 12.44 22.04 33.34
C VAL A 348 12.52 21.80 34.84
N LEU A 349 11.97 22.74 35.62
CA LEU A 349 11.96 22.76 37.07
C LEU A 349 10.84 21.89 37.68
N PHE A 350 11.13 21.23 38.80
CA PHE A 350 10.14 20.72 39.73
C PHE A 350 9.65 21.85 40.63
N HIS A 351 8.71 22.64 40.10
CA HIS A 351 8.20 23.88 40.72
C HIS A 351 7.43 23.66 42.03
N ARG A 352 7.06 22.41 42.37
CA ARG A 352 6.27 22.08 43.55
C ARG A 352 6.68 20.71 44.12
N ILE A 353 7.08 20.68 45.39
CA ILE A 353 7.52 19.46 46.09
C ILE A 353 6.86 19.45 47.47
N ILE A 354 6.15 18.37 47.81
CA ILE A 354 5.48 18.21 49.11
C ILE A 354 5.96 16.92 49.74
N LYS A 355 6.70 17.07 50.84
CA LYS A 355 7.25 15.97 51.64
C LYS A 355 6.15 14.99 52.07
N GLY A 356 6.38 13.69 51.87
CA GLY A 356 5.42 12.63 52.16
C GLY A 356 4.24 12.52 51.20
N PHE A 357 4.17 13.35 50.14
CA PHE A 357 3.06 13.38 49.18
C PHE A 357 3.52 13.21 47.72
N MET A 358 4.06 14.26 47.07
CA MET A 358 4.51 14.20 45.67
C MET A 358 5.53 15.29 45.30
N MET A 359 6.26 15.08 44.21
CA MET A 359 6.94 16.12 43.43
C MET A 359 6.20 16.35 42.11
N GLN A 360 6.04 17.60 41.68
CA GLN A 360 5.34 17.99 40.45
C GLN A 360 6.25 18.84 39.56
N GLY A 361 6.23 18.55 38.25
CA GLY A 361 7.07 19.19 37.24
C GLY A 361 6.41 19.17 35.85
N GLY A 362 7.22 19.36 34.81
CA GLY A 362 6.74 19.33 33.42
C GLY A 362 6.08 20.61 32.92
N ASP A 363 6.30 21.74 33.60
CA ASP A 363 5.93 23.10 33.14
C ASP A 363 7.20 23.88 32.76
N PRO A 364 7.48 24.13 31.46
CA PRO A 364 8.65 24.91 31.04
C PRO A 364 8.67 26.36 31.51
N THR A 365 7.55 26.91 31.97
CA THR A 365 7.50 28.27 32.53
C THR A 365 7.92 28.31 34.01
N GLY A 366 7.96 27.16 34.69
CA GLY A 366 8.24 27.07 36.13
C GLY A 366 7.17 27.72 37.03
N THR A 367 6.01 28.11 36.49
CA THR A 367 4.94 28.80 37.23
C THR A 367 3.92 27.86 37.86
N GLY A 368 3.90 26.59 37.44
CA GLY A 368 2.90 25.59 37.81
C GLY A 368 1.57 25.74 37.05
N ARG A 369 1.43 26.74 36.18
CA ARG A 369 0.22 26.98 35.38
C ARG A 369 0.43 26.81 33.87
N GLY A 370 1.68 26.67 33.43
CA GLY A 370 2.04 26.47 32.03
C GLY A 370 2.04 25.00 31.60
N GLY A 371 2.66 24.74 30.45
CA GLY A 371 2.73 23.41 29.84
C GLY A 371 1.68 23.18 28.75
N GLN A 372 2.06 22.46 27.69
CA GLN A 372 1.21 22.12 26.54
C GLN A 372 1.46 20.67 26.11
N SER A 373 0.40 19.96 25.74
CA SER A 373 0.54 18.63 25.10
C SER A 373 1.18 18.73 23.72
N ILE A 374 1.62 17.60 23.15
CA ILE A 374 2.16 17.56 21.78
C ILE A 374 1.14 18.03 20.72
N TRP A 375 -0.15 17.89 20.99
CA TRP A 375 -1.24 18.33 20.11
C TRP A 375 -1.66 19.79 20.34
N LYS A 376 -0.97 20.53 21.23
CA LYS A 376 -1.26 21.91 21.64
C LYS A 376 -2.69 22.12 22.18
N LYS A 377 -3.33 21.03 22.64
CA LYS A 377 -4.71 20.98 23.15
C LYS A 377 -4.77 20.04 24.36
N PRO A 378 -5.56 20.37 25.39
CA PRO A 378 -5.76 19.45 26.50
C PRO A 378 -6.35 18.13 26.01
N PHE A 379 -5.96 17.01 26.63
CA PHE A 379 -6.47 15.68 26.29
C PHE A 379 -7.15 14.97 27.47
N ARG A 380 -8.06 14.06 27.12
CA ARG A 380 -8.89 13.27 28.06
C ARG A 380 -8.05 12.49 29.07
N ASP A 381 -8.61 12.23 30.25
CA ASP A 381 -8.00 11.29 31.20
C ASP A 381 -8.15 9.85 30.69
N GLU A 382 -7.06 9.08 30.68
CA GLU A 382 -7.09 7.63 30.52
C GLU A 382 -6.90 6.97 31.90
N ILE A 383 -7.99 6.47 32.48
CA ILE A 383 -8.01 5.86 33.82
C ILE A 383 -8.31 4.36 33.67
N ASP A 384 -7.41 3.51 34.17
CA ASP A 384 -7.58 2.06 34.21
C ASP A 384 -7.67 1.58 35.67
N SER A 385 -8.54 0.63 35.97
CA SER A 385 -8.73 0.12 37.34
C SER A 385 -7.54 -0.66 37.90
N ARG A 386 -6.57 -1.04 37.05
CA ARG A 386 -5.32 -1.71 37.45
C ARG A 386 -4.18 -0.75 37.77
N LEU A 387 -4.36 0.55 37.53
CA LEU A 387 -3.38 1.59 37.79
C LEU A 387 -3.92 2.51 38.90
N SER A 388 -3.27 2.47 40.06
CA SER A 388 -3.64 3.22 41.26
C SER A 388 -2.41 3.81 41.93
N HIS A 389 -2.60 4.80 42.79
CA HIS A 389 -1.54 5.41 43.59
C HIS A 389 -1.33 4.61 44.88
N ASP A 390 -1.00 3.32 44.76
CA ASP A 390 -0.84 2.38 45.89
C ASP A 390 0.58 2.31 46.44
N ALA A 391 1.58 2.75 45.68
CA ALA A 391 3.00 2.69 46.02
C ALA A 391 3.70 4.07 46.00
N ARG A 392 4.94 4.11 46.49
CA ARG A 392 5.91 5.21 46.23
C ARG A 392 6.42 5.08 44.79
N GLY A 393 6.68 6.22 44.15
CA GLY A 393 7.23 6.26 42.79
C GLY A 393 6.20 6.09 41.67
N VAL A 394 4.88 6.17 41.96
CA VAL A 394 3.85 6.15 40.91
C VAL A 394 3.87 7.50 40.17
N LEU A 395 3.87 7.44 38.83
CA LEU A 395 3.96 8.57 37.90
C LEU A 395 2.58 8.84 37.26
N SER A 396 2.10 10.08 37.40
CA SER A 396 0.73 10.47 37.02
C SER A 396 0.67 11.87 36.40
N MET A 397 -0.34 12.14 35.58
CA MET A 397 -0.55 13.46 34.97
C MET A 397 -1.20 14.46 35.95
N ALA A 398 -0.68 15.68 35.97
CA ALA A 398 -1.35 16.80 36.60
C ALA A 398 -2.43 17.37 35.66
N ASN A 399 -3.59 17.71 36.21
CA ASN A 399 -4.71 18.29 35.48
C ASN A 399 -5.41 19.37 36.36
N SER A 400 -6.25 20.18 35.73
CA SER A 400 -7.05 21.24 36.38
C SER A 400 -8.55 20.90 36.41
N GLY A 401 -8.88 19.60 36.29
CA GLY A 401 -10.23 19.09 36.10
C GLY A 401 -10.30 18.01 35.02
N PRO A 402 -11.47 17.34 34.85
CA PRO A 402 -11.61 16.23 33.93
C PRO A 402 -11.24 16.56 32.48
N GLY A 403 -10.34 15.78 31.90
CA GLY A 403 -9.90 15.88 30.52
C GLY A 403 -9.02 17.09 30.18
N THR A 404 -8.29 17.62 31.16
CA THR A 404 -7.43 18.82 31.00
C THR A 404 -5.93 18.50 31.05
N ASN A 405 -5.51 17.29 30.65
CA ASN A 405 -4.10 16.89 30.68
C ASN A 405 -3.28 17.64 29.62
N ASN A 406 -2.10 18.13 30.01
CA ASN A 406 -1.15 18.87 29.16
C ASN A 406 0.24 18.20 29.17
N SER A 407 1.29 18.87 29.66
CA SER A 407 2.65 18.32 29.81
C SER A 407 3.05 18.07 31.27
N GLN A 408 2.32 18.63 32.24
CA GLN A 408 2.67 18.53 33.65
C GLN A 408 2.40 17.14 34.21
N PHE A 409 3.32 16.64 35.02
CA PHE A 409 3.24 15.34 35.68
C PHE A 409 3.75 15.44 37.11
N PHE A 410 3.42 14.43 37.92
CA PHE A 410 3.93 14.31 39.28
C PHE A 410 4.35 12.86 39.58
N ILE A 411 5.32 12.73 40.49
CA ILE A 411 5.79 11.46 41.04
C ILE A 411 5.45 11.46 42.53
N THR A 412 4.80 10.39 42.99
CA THR A 412 4.36 10.24 44.38
C THR A 412 5.46 9.75 45.31
N PHE A 413 5.53 10.32 46.52
CA PHE A 413 6.41 9.86 47.59
C PHE A 413 5.76 8.77 48.47
N LYS A 414 4.43 8.65 48.43
CA LYS A 414 3.66 7.71 49.24
C LYS A 414 2.40 7.27 48.47
N ALA A 415 1.81 6.15 48.89
CA ALA A 415 0.47 5.75 48.49
C ALA A 415 -0.56 6.90 48.72
N CYS A 416 -1.26 7.30 47.66
CA CYS A 416 -2.14 8.47 47.59
C CYS A 416 -3.50 8.12 46.95
N THR A 417 -4.20 7.12 47.48
CA THR A 417 -5.47 6.59 46.92
C THR A 417 -6.58 7.62 46.73
N HIS A 418 -6.50 8.79 47.37
CA HIS A 418 -7.43 9.91 47.17
C HIS A 418 -7.27 10.63 45.81
N LEU A 419 -6.19 10.35 45.06
CA LEU A 419 -5.92 10.80 43.70
C LEU A 419 -6.42 9.81 42.63
N ASP A 420 -6.78 8.59 43.03
CA ASP A 420 -7.29 7.57 42.11
C ASP A 420 -8.56 8.06 41.40
N LYS A 421 -8.64 7.76 40.10
CA LYS A 421 -9.71 8.21 39.18
C LYS A 421 -9.82 9.73 38.99
N LYS A 422 -8.92 10.54 39.56
CA LYS A 422 -8.79 11.98 39.28
C LYS A 422 -7.61 12.28 38.36
N HIS A 423 -6.51 11.57 38.57
CA HIS A 423 -5.28 11.70 37.78
C HIS A 423 -5.01 10.41 37.02
N ALA A 424 -4.62 10.53 35.75
CA ALA A 424 -4.21 9.40 34.92
C ALA A 424 -2.81 8.93 35.33
N VAL A 425 -2.74 7.79 36.00
CA VAL A 425 -1.49 7.05 36.26
C VAL A 425 -0.96 6.52 34.93
N PHE A 426 0.31 6.75 34.62
CA PHE A 426 0.90 6.30 33.35
C PHE A 426 2.28 5.65 33.44
N GLY A 427 2.85 5.54 34.63
CA GLY A 427 4.08 4.79 34.83
C GLY A 427 4.47 4.64 36.29
N ARG A 428 5.69 4.16 36.49
CA ARG A 428 6.35 4.04 37.80
C ARG A 428 7.84 4.30 37.71
N VAL A 429 8.45 4.71 38.81
CA VAL A 429 9.90 4.75 38.99
C VAL A 429 10.41 3.32 39.19
N VAL A 430 11.44 2.94 38.42
CA VAL A 430 12.11 1.61 38.49
C VAL A 430 13.57 1.69 38.94
N GLY A 431 14.13 2.89 39.00
CA GLY A 431 15.47 3.17 39.53
C GLY A 431 15.63 4.65 39.84
N GLY A 432 16.53 5.02 40.75
CA GLY A 432 16.61 6.38 41.31
C GLY A 432 15.67 6.61 42.50
N MET A 433 15.32 5.56 43.25
CA MET A 433 14.49 5.68 44.46
C MET A 433 15.23 6.43 45.58
N ASP A 434 16.55 6.28 45.62
CA ASP A 434 17.49 7.07 46.41
C ASP A 434 17.49 8.55 46.02
N VAL A 435 17.39 8.86 44.71
CA VAL A 435 17.23 10.24 44.23
C VAL A 435 15.90 10.84 44.70
N LEU A 436 14.80 10.07 44.68
CA LEU A 436 13.52 10.51 45.27
C LEU A 436 13.65 10.81 46.77
N ASP A 437 14.39 9.98 47.52
CA ASP A 437 14.64 10.18 48.95
C ASP A 437 15.49 11.43 49.24
N LEU A 438 16.37 11.85 48.31
CA LEU A 438 17.10 13.11 48.38
C LEU A 438 16.19 14.30 48.05
N VAL A 439 15.42 14.23 46.97
CA VAL A 439 14.50 15.30 46.55
C VAL A 439 13.42 15.56 47.63
N GLU A 440 12.94 14.53 48.32
CA GLU A 440 11.99 14.65 49.44
C GLU A 440 12.57 15.36 50.69
N ARG A 441 13.90 15.47 50.80
CA ARG A 441 14.58 16.17 51.90
C ARG A 441 14.84 17.64 51.61
N VAL A 442 14.71 18.08 50.36
CA VAL A 442 14.90 19.49 49.95
C VAL A 442 13.91 20.38 50.70
N GLU A 443 14.41 21.49 51.25
CA GLU A 443 13.56 22.44 51.96
C GLU A 443 12.69 23.24 50.97
N THR A 444 11.43 23.44 51.33
CA THR A 444 10.40 24.06 50.50
C THR A 444 9.95 25.38 51.12
N GLY A 445 9.97 26.45 50.33
CA GLY A 445 9.50 27.77 50.72
C GLY A 445 8.00 27.96 50.52
N VAL A 446 7.61 29.18 50.14
CA VAL A 446 6.21 29.55 49.87
C VAL A 446 5.68 28.77 48.64
N ASP A 447 4.39 28.43 48.66
CA ASP A 447 3.68 27.68 47.61
C ASP A 447 4.27 26.27 47.31
N ASP A 448 4.84 25.61 48.32
CA ASP A 448 5.49 24.29 48.20
C ASP A 448 6.67 24.25 47.21
N ARG A 449 7.23 25.41 46.82
CA ARG A 449 8.36 25.48 45.88
C ARG A 449 9.69 25.19 46.58
N PRO A 450 10.58 24.33 46.05
CA PRO A 450 11.89 24.09 46.66
C PRO A 450 12.76 25.35 46.70
N ILE A 451 13.56 25.50 47.76
CA ILE A 451 14.52 26.61 47.94
C ILE A 451 15.74 26.40 47.02
N GLU A 452 16.22 25.16 46.92
CA GLU A 452 17.23 24.75 45.94
C GLU A 452 16.50 24.20 44.70
N ASP A 453 16.61 24.89 43.56
CA ASP A 453 15.91 24.52 42.32
C ASP A 453 16.33 23.12 41.83
N VAL A 454 15.43 22.15 41.93
CA VAL A 454 15.59 20.82 41.33
C VAL A 454 15.07 20.87 39.90
N CYS A 455 15.95 20.63 38.91
CA CYS A 455 15.56 20.60 37.50
C CYS A 455 15.93 19.28 36.82
N ILE A 456 15.19 18.97 35.75
CA ILE A 456 15.52 17.93 34.79
C ILE A 456 16.58 18.51 33.87
N THR A 457 17.81 18.03 33.94
CA THR A 457 18.89 18.47 33.04
C THR A 457 18.68 17.93 31.64
N ARG A 458 18.18 16.69 31.53
CA ARG A 458 17.90 16.03 30.24
C ARG A 458 16.91 14.86 30.37
N ALA A 459 16.00 14.72 29.41
CA ALA A 459 15.19 13.52 29.24
C ALA A 459 15.76 12.60 28.15
N GLN A 460 16.05 11.34 28.48
CA GLN A 460 16.53 10.32 27.53
C GLN A 460 15.52 9.17 27.41
N VAL A 461 15.14 8.83 26.18
CA VAL A 461 14.20 7.74 25.89
C VAL A 461 14.98 6.51 25.41
N PHE A 462 14.93 5.41 26.17
CA PHE A 462 15.65 4.18 25.86
C PHE A 462 14.83 3.16 25.06
N ALA A 463 13.53 3.07 25.33
CA ALA A 463 12.62 2.19 24.60
C ALA A 463 11.32 2.93 24.30
N ASN A 464 10.99 3.11 23.01
CA ASN A 464 9.76 3.75 22.57
C ASN A 464 8.92 2.81 21.69
N PRO A 465 7.85 2.19 22.24
CA PRO A 465 6.92 1.35 21.47
C PRO A 465 6.19 2.07 20.34
N PHE A 466 6.06 3.40 20.39
CA PHE A 466 5.41 4.18 19.34
C PHE A 466 6.32 4.36 18.12
N GLN A 467 7.64 4.51 18.33
CA GLN A 467 8.61 4.60 17.26
C GLN A 467 8.77 3.26 16.53
N GLU A 468 8.80 2.13 17.25
CA GLU A 468 8.78 0.79 16.62
C GLU A 468 7.54 0.59 15.72
N TYR A 469 6.40 1.21 16.06
CA TYR A 469 5.20 1.19 15.22
C TYR A 469 5.35 2.06 13.96
N GLU A 470 5.92 3.26 14.07
CA GLU A 470 6.18 4.14 12.92
C GLU A 470 7.12 3.48 11.92
N GLU A 471 8.27 2.97 12.38
CA GLU A 471 9.27 2.28 11.56
C GLU A 471 8.67 1.05 10.84
N ALA A 472 7.79 0.29 11.51
CA ALA A 472 7.08 -0.82 10.89
C ALA A 472 6.04 -0.38 9.84
N GLN A 473 5.35 0.75 10.06
CA GLN A 473 4.42 1.32 9.08
C GLN A 473 5.14 1.82 7.83
N GLU A 474 6.29 2.48 7.97
CA GLU A 474 7.13 2.91 6.83
C GLU A 474 7.61 1.72 5.99
N GLN A 475 7.99 0.61 6.65
CA GLN A 475 8.36 -0.64 6.00
C GLN A 475 7.17 -1.42 5.41
N GLY A 476 5.93 -0.94 5.62
CA GLY A 476 4.71 -1.59 5.14
C GLY A 476 4.36 -2.91 5.83
N LEU A 477 4.96 -3.18 7.00
CA LEU A 477 4.80 -4.40 7.78
C LEU A 477 3.75 -4.22 8.89
N ASP A 478 3.14 -5.32 9.34
CA ASP A 478 2.28 -5.30 10.54
C ASP A 478 3.17 -5.26 11.79
N ALA A 479 3.19 -4.11 12.48
CA ALA A 479 3.96 -3.87 13.69
C ALA A 479 3.74 -4.96 14.77
N VAL A 480 2.53 -5.52 14.87
CA VAL A 480 2.22 -6.58 15.83
C VAL A 480 2.89 -7.90 15.46
N GLN A 481 3.04 -8.19 14.16
CA GLN A 481 3.72 -9.39 13.67
C GLN A 481 5.23 -9.25 13.84
N VAL A 482 5.82 -8.13 13.42
CA VAL A 482 7.25 -7.84 13.60
C VAL A 482 7.65 -7.90 15.08
N ALA A 483 6.87 -7.28 15.98
CA ALA A 483 7.13 -7.33 17.41
C ALA A 483 7.06 -8.77 17.98
N LYS A 484 6.11 -9.60 17.51
CA LYS A 484 6.00 -11.01 17.91
C LYS A 484 7.15 -11.85 17.39
N GLU A 485 7.56 -11.68 16.14
CA GLU A 485 8.68 -12.40 15.54
C GLU A 485 10.00 -12.03 16.22
N LYS A 486 10.22 -10.74 16.52
CA LYS A 486 11.37 -10.25 17.28
C LYS A 486 11.39 -10.85 18.69
N ALA A 487 10.29 -10.80 19.43
CA ALA A 487 10.18 -11.44 20.76
C ALA A 487 10.36 -12.98 20.70
N ALA A 488 9.86 -13.64 19.65
CA ALA A 488 10.04 -15.07 19.42
C ALA A 488 11.46 -15.45 18.97
N ARG A 489 12.26 -14.49 18.50
CA ARG A 489 13.69 -14.64 18.21
C ARG A 489 14.52 -14.40 19.47
N GLU A 490 14.21 -13.37 20.24
CA GLU A 490 14.89 -13.04 21.50
C GLU A 490 14.68 -14.11 22.58
N THR A 491 13.49 -14.72 22.66
CA THR A 491 13.22 -15.85 23.58
C THR A 491 13.80 -17.19 23.12
N LYS A 492 14.28 -17.30 21.87
CA LYS A 492 15.05 -18.45 21.40
C LYS A 492 16.53 -18.21 21.67
N HIS A 493 17.00 -18.66 22.83
CA HIS A 493 18.44 -18.81 23.07
C HIS A 493 19.07 -19.64 21.95
N GLU A 494 19.95 -19.01 21.17
CA GLU A 494 20.68 -19.66 20.08
C GLU A 494 21.78 -20.53 20.71
N VAL A 495 21.52 -21.83 20.88
CA VAL A 495 22.55 -22.79 21.29
C VAL A 495 23.53 -22.98 20.14
N ARG A 496 24.55 -22.11 20.09
CA ARG A 496 25.75 -22.33 19.28
C ARG A 496 26.69 -23.26 20.04
N GLY A 497 27.05 -24.37 19.40
CA GLY A 497 27.96 -25.37 19.95
C GLY A 497 27.57 -26.78 19.55
N ALA A 498 28.50 -27.51 18.92
CA ALA A 498 28.33 -28.93 18.67
C ALA A 498 28.68 -29.70 19.96
N VAL A 499 27.66 -30.23 20.65
CA VAL A 499 27.89 -30.98 21.89
C VAL A 499 28.36 -32.40 21.57
N LEU A 500 29.58 -32.74 21.99
CA LEU A 500 30.16 -34.09 21.85
C LEU A 500 30.04 -34.86 23.17
N LYS A 501 29.82 -36.18 23.05
CA LYS A 501 29.69 -37.09 24.19
C LYS A 501 30.95 -37.94 24.31
N VAL A 502 31.80 -37.62 25.29
CA VAL A 502 33.05 -38.34 25.58
C VAL A 502 32.95 -38.96 26.97
N GLY A 503 33.26 -40.25 27.09
CA GLY A 503 33.31 -40.93 28.40
C GLY A 503 32.00 -40.92 29.21
N GLY A 504 30.85 -40.69 28.58
CA GLY A 504 29.55 -40.63 29.26
C GLY A 504 29.14 -39.24 29.79
N LYS A 505 30.03 -38.24 29.77
CA LYS A 505 29.69 -36.83 30.02
C LYS A 505 29.47 -36.08 28.70
N TRP A 506 28.67 -35.03 28.77
CA TRP A 506 28.48 -34.04 27.70
C TRP A 506 29.38 -32.84 27.99
N VAL A 507 30.14 -32.39 27.00
CA VAL A 507 31.08 -31.27 27.11
C VAL A 507 30.87 -30.33 25.92
N ALA A 508 30.82 -29.02 26.19
CA ALA A 508 30.80 -27.99 25.15
C ALA A 508 32.25 -27.67 24.72
N TYR A 509 32.46 -27.37 23.44
CA TYR A 509 33.81 -27.36 22.85
C TYR A 509 34.61 -26.07 23.11
N ASP A 510 34.02 -25.07 23.76
CA ASP A 510 34.57 -23.70 23.82
C ASP A 510 35.55 -23.48 25.00
N ASP A 511 35.69 -24.43 25.92
CA ASP A 511 36.54 -24.32 27.14
C ASP A 511 37.93 -24.99 27.03
N LEU A 512 38.36 -25.43 25.84
CA LEU A 512 39.70 -25.99 25.62
C LEU A 512 40.61 -24.98 24.92
N GLY A 513 41.32 -24.18 25.72
CA GLY A 513 42.46 -23.38 25.27
C GLY A 513 43.61 -24.26 24.74
N GLU A 514 44.50 -23.65 23.95
CA GLU A 514 45.62 -24.32 23.30
C GLU A 514 46.49 -25.10 24.31
N LEU A 515 46.73 -26.37 24.02
CA LEU A 515 47.66 -27.24 24.73
C LEU A 515 48.61 -27.88 23.72
N ASP A 516 49.91 -27.73 23.97
CA ASP A 516 50.97 -28.15 23.06
C ASP A 516 50.95 -29.66 22.76
N VAL A 517 51.11 -30.00 21.48
CA VAL A 517 51.21 -31.39 21.02
C VAL A 517 52.62 -31.92 21.29
N ALA A 518 52.78 -32.64 22.40
CA ALA A 518 54.00 -33.40 22.68
C ALA A 518 54.20 -34.51 21.63
N SER A 519 55.41 -34.57 21.05
CA SER A 519 55.77 -35.52 20.01
C SER A 519 56.05 -36.92 20.55
N ILE A 520 55.55 -37.95 19.87
CA ILE A 520 55.91 -39.35 20.13
C ILE A 520 56.85 -39.82 19.00
N PRO A 521 58.06 -40.30 19.31
CA PRO A 521 59.01 -40.75 18.30
C PRO A 521 58.67 -42.13 17.72
N THR A 522 59.11 -42.35 16.48
CA THR A 522 58.91 -43.54 15.65
C THR A 522 59.81 -44.71 16.02
N HIS A 523 59.31 -45.96 15.88
CA HIS A 523 60.15 -47.09 15.46
C HIS A 523 59.38 -48.13 14.60
N GLU A 524 59.70 -48.10 13.31
CA GLU A 524 60.02 -49.22 12.41
C GLU A 524 59.28 -50.59 12.45
N THR A 525 58.55 -50.83 11.36
CA THR A 525 58.60 -52.02 10.49
C THR A 525 58.00 -53.38 10.89
N SER A 526 57.10 -53.82 9.99
CA SER A 526 57.00 -55.17 9.36
C SER A 526 55.78 -56.05 9.68
N LYS A 527 54.87 -56.06 8.68
CA LYS A 527 54.09 -57.18 8.08
C LYS A 527 53.18 -58.10 8.92
N ASP A 528 52.19 -58.60 8.17
CA ASP A 528 51.21 -59.65 8.48
C ASP A 528 50.13 -59.26 9.53
N GLU A 529 48.86 -59.66 9.42
CA GLU A 529 48.26 -60.69 8.56
C GLU A 529 46.77 -60.38 8.18
N ASN A 530 46.16 -61.26 7.37
CA ASN A 530 44.95 -60.99 6.58
C ASN A 530 43.61 -61.43 7.23
N VAL A 531 42.58 -60.62 6.99
CA VAL A 531 41.15 -60.97 6.73
C VAL A 531 40.59 -62.33 7.23
N GLY A 532 39.81 -62.25 8.33
CA GLY A 532 38.44 -62.79 8.46
C GLY A 532 38.22 -64.28 8.81
N LYS A 533 37.16 -64.57 9.60
CA LYS A 533 36.22 -65.71 9.39
C LYS A 533 35.10 -65.93 10.45
N TYR A 534 33.97 -66.43 9.92
CA TYR A 534 32.89 -67.28 10.48
C TYR A 534 31.90 -66.85 11.59
N LEU A 535 30.63 -66.87 11.19
CA LEU A 535 29.44 -67.15 11.99
C LEU A 535 29.30 -68.66 12.31
N LYS A 536 28.97 -69.06 13.56
CA LYS A 536 27.67 -69.71 13.91
C LYS A 536 27.61 -70.37 15.32
N ALA A 537 26.56 -69.96 16.06
CA ALA A 537 25.51 -70.80 16.68
C ALA A 537 25.72 -71.63 17.97
N LYS A 538 24.62 -71.64 18.75
CA LYS A 538 24.21 -72.56 19.84
C LYS A 538 25.00 -72.52 21.16
N SER A 539 24.45 -72.89 22.32
CA SER A 539 23.07 -72.82 22.87
C SER A 539 23.11 -73.45 24.27
N ASP A 540 22.51 -72.86 25.31
CA ASP A 540 21.79 -73.67 26.31
C ASP A 540 20.81 -72.90 27.21
N SER A 541 20.07 -73.66 28.01
CA SER A 541 18.85 -73.32 28.73
C SER A 541 19.01 -73.33 30.26
N SER A 542 18.08 -72.72 31.02
CA SER A 542 17.23 -73.43 32.02
C SER A 542 16.52 -72.53 33.08
N VAL A 543 15.21 -72.76 33.28
CA VAL A 543 14.50 -72.86 34.61
C VAL A 543 14.35 -71.55 35.46
N LYS A 544 13.22 -71.13 36.10
CA LYS A 544 12.02 -71.78 36.71
C LYS A 544 10.81 -70.79 36.90
N LYS A 545 9.57 -71.30 36.79
CA LYS A 545 8.28 -71.08 37.56
C LYS A 545 8.11 -69.84 38.51
N ARG A 546 6.90 -69.29 38.84
CA ARG A 546 5.48 -69.74 38.76
C ARG A 546 4.45 -68.56 38.95
N SER A 547 3.37 -68.58 38.17
CA SER A 547 1.93 -68.20 38.40
C SER A 547 1.39 -67.57 39.71
N LEU A 548 0.40 -66.64 39.59
CA LEU A 548 -1.05 -66.86 39.83
C LEU A 548 -1.93 -65.59 39.58
N GLU A 549 -3.26 -65.79 39.43
CA GLU A 549 -4.28 -64.80 38.98
C GLU A 549 -5.20 -64.27 40.14
N PRO A 550 -6.51 -63.96 39.99
CA PRO A 550 -7.05 -62.62 39.68
C PRO A 550 -8.16 -62.11 40.66
N ALA A 551 -8.58 -60.83 40.54
CA ALA A 551 -9.89 -60.36 41.04
C ALA A 551 -10.38 -59.04 40.39
N VAL A 552 -11.69 -58.91 40.24
CA VAL A 552 -12.53 -57.79 39.71
C VAL A 552 -13.73 -57.72 40.70
N PRO A 553 -14.37 -56.58 41.09
CA PRO A 553 -14.99 -55.62 40.15
C PRO A 553 -15.27 -54.15 40.63
N THR A 554 -16.00 -53.38 39.77
CA THR A 554 -16.79 -52.14 40.05
C THR A 554 -16.03 -50.88 40.52
N ALA A 555 -16.41 -49.61 40.28
CA ALA A 555 -17.47 -48.89 39.53
C ALA A 555 -17.05 -47.37 39.48
N ILE A 556 -17.53 -46.41 38.67
CA ILE A 556 -18.40 -46.28 37.46
C ILE A 556 -17.85 -45.05 36.70
N ASP A 557 -17.28 -45.23 35.50
CA ASP A 557 -17.76 -44.77 34.18
C ASP A 557 -17.98 -43.25 33.92
N SER A 558 -17.35 -42.75 32.84
CA SER A 558 -17.81 -41.62 32.00
C SER A 558 -16.75 -41.26 30.92
N LYS A 559 -16.52 -42.15 29.95
CA LYS A 559 -15.74 -41.80 28.74
C LYS A 559 -16.59 -41.16 27.65
N LYS A 560 -16.03 -40.10 27.05
CA LYS A 560 -16.32 -39.50 25.73
C LYS A 560 -17.24 -40.34 24.82
N LYS A 561 -18.35 -39.74 24.35
CA LYS A 561 -19.00 -40.13 23.09
C LYS A 561 -18.97 -39.00 22.07
N SER A 562 -18.49 -39.33 20.88
CA SER A 562 -18.66 -38.56 19.66
C SER A 562 -20.15 -38.43 19.31
N LYS A 563 -20.56 -37.28 18.75
CA LYS A 563 -21.93 -37.09 18.25
C LYS A 563 -21.92 -37.03 16.72
N LYS A 564 -22.79 -37.83 16.11
CA LYS A 564 -23.06 -37.87 14.67
C LYS A 564 -23.79 -36.59 14.22
N GLN A 565 -23.64 -36.28 12.93
CA GLN A 565 -24.51 -35.33 12.21
C GLN A 565 -25.93 -35.92 12.05
N ALA A 566 -26.92 -35.04 12.07
CA ALA A 566 -28.29 -35.26 11.58
C ALA A 566 -28.80 -33.92 11.02
N PRO A 567 -29.73 -33.91 10.04
CA PRO A 567 -30.05 -32.71 9.26
C PRO A 567 -30.99 -31.74 10.02
N GLY A 568 -30.70 -30.45 9.93
CA GLY A 568 -31.51 -29.36 10.51
C GLY A 568 -32.24 -28.55 9.43
N THR A 569 -33.56 -28.44 9.60
CA THR A 569 -34.53 -27.85 8.66
C THR A 569 -34.31 -26.36 8.39
N PHE A 570 -34.58 -25.92 7.15
CA PHE A 570 -34.51 -24.51 6.74
C PHE A 570 -35.71 -23.70 7.27
N GLY A 571 -35.47 -22.51 7.81
CA GLY A 571 -36.51 -21.64 8.39
C GLY A 571 -37.35 -20.91 7.36
N ASN A 572 -38.65 -20.75 7.64
CA ASN A 572 -39.61 -20.06 6.79
C ASN A 572 -39.53 -18.53 6.97
N PHE A 573 -39.47 -17.76 5.88
CA PHE A 573 -39.31 -16.29 5.87
C PHE A 573 -40.60 -15.54 5.47
N ALA A 574 -41.76 -16.12 5.75
CA ALA A 574 -43.06 -15.46 5.57
C ALA A 574 -43.36 -14.50 6.74
N GLY A 575 -42.74 -13.32 6.74
CA GLY A 575 -42.98 -12.30 7.79
C GLY A 575 -41.88 -11.27 8.00
N TRP A 576 -41.34 -10.67 6.92
CA TRP A 576 -40.58 -9.41 7.00
C TRP A 576 -40.78 -8.57 5.74
#